data_AF-A0A857V8A8-F1
#
_entry.id   AF-A0A857V8A8-F1
#
_cell.length_a   1.000
_cell.length_b   1.000
_cell.length_c   1.000
_cell.angle_alpha   90.00
_cell.angle_beta   90.00
_cell.angle_gamma   90.00
#
_symmetry.space_group_name_H-M   'P 1'
#
loop_
_entity.id
_entity.type
_entity.pdbx_description
1 polymer ?
#
loop_
_entity_poly.entity_id
_entity_poly.type
_entity_poly.pdbx_seq_one_letter_code
_entity_poly.pdbx_strand_id
1 'polypeptide(L)'
;MDDILYAVTKTPEYQKTINEVKSQRAERQPAQESNTEEWGARLIESLPSVLRGKAVTLLAAQAVSERVGRTHKYESDQTRQLALMAAIPNWLLAKRQLDKHGKTMERPEKKKLLGPIIAFNHALRKIIDAEQCSGMQQLINFVNDIVLMMSESEEVARYAENAAQITLVGMRQEIAAESVLSSMQEVHGIRGANDEEELDGIDIVVNYNGIEVGIDIKSSQTAADKANGVAREHRDTKYMAVWSGFTGCDFGSNLILEDWQLRNQQGYYRSVMDVVIQQVGHNVA
;
A
#
# COMPACT_ATOMS: atom_id res chain seq x y z
N MET A 1 -24.57 -16.73 -11.45
CA MET A 1 -23.89 -15.44 -11.74
C MET A 1 -23.32 -15.38 -13.16
N ASP A 2 -23.53 -16.39 -14.02
CA ASP A 2 -23.00 -16.39 -15.40
C ASP A 2 -23.99 -15.86 -16.47
N ASP A 3 -25.30 -15.89 -16.20
CA ASP A 3 -26.32 -15.63 -17.23
C ASP A 3 -26.43 -14.16 -17.65
N ILE A 4 -26.15 -13.22 -16.74
CA ILE A 4 -26.24 -11.78 -17.05
C ILE A 4 -25.01 -11.34 -17.85
N LEU A 5 -23.82 -11.85 -17.51
CA LEU A 5 -22.59 -11.55 -18.27
C LEU A 5 -22.65 -12.19 -19.67
N TYR A 6 -23.18 -13.41 -19.77
CA TYR A 6 -23.49 -14.02 -21.06
C TYR A 6 -24.52 -13.21 -21.85
N ALA A 7 -25.61 -12.75 -21.21
CA ALA A 7 -26.63 -11.95 -21.88
C ALA A 7 -26.10 -10.62 -22.39
N VAL A 8 -25.29 -9.91 -21.59
CA VAL A 8 -24.72 -8.60 -21.95
C VAL A 8 -23.68 -8.71 -23.06
N THR A 9 -22.84 -9.74 -23.04
CA THR A 9 -21.82 -9.96 -24.09
C THR A 9 -22.40 -10.46 -25.42
N LYS A 10 -23.68 -10.82 -25.44
CA LYS A 10 -24.44 -11.23 -26.64
C LYS A 10 -25.36 -10.14 -27.17
N THR A 11 -25.42 -8.96 -26.54
CA THR A 11 -26.25 -7.87 -27.06
C THR A 11 -25.68 -7.33 -28.38
N PRO A 12 -26.56 -6.97 -29.34
CA PRO A 12 -26.14 -6.35 -30.59
C PRO A 12 -25.28 -5.10 -30.38
N GLU A 13 -25.57 -4.34 -29.32
CA GLU A 13 -24.86 -3.12 -28.95
C GLU A 13 -23.43 -3.42 -28.51
N TYR A 14 -23.23 -4.41 -27.64
CA TYR A 14 -21.90 -4.84 -27.21
C TYR A 14 -21.08 -5.39 -28.39
N GLN A 15 -21.70 -6.23 -29.23
CA GLN A 15 -21.01 -6.81 -30.37
C GLN A 15 -20.65 -5.77 -31.44
N LYS A 16 -21.51 -4.77 -31.65
CA LYS A 16 -21.25 -3.61 -32.51
C LYS A 16 -20.07 -2.78 -31.99
N THR A 17 -20.05 -2.47 -30.69
CA THR A 17 -18.94 -1.73 -30.07
C THR A 17 -17.62 -2.49 -30.18
N ILE A 18 -17.60 -3.81 -29.97
CA ILE A 18 -16.39 -4.62 -30.12
C ILE A 18 -15.93 -4.70 -31.58
N ASN A 19 -16.85 -4.79 -32.54
CA ASN A 19 -16.50 -4.84 -33.95
C ASN A 19 -15.98 -3.50 -34.48
N GLU A 20 -16.55 -2.38 -34.02
CA GLU A 20 -16.03 -1.03 -34.31
C GLU A 20 -14.61 -0.84 -33.75
N VAL A 21 -14.36 -1.33 -32.53
CA VAL A 21 -13.01 -1.33 -31.91
C VAL A 21 -12.01 -2.17 -32.71
N LYS A 22 -12.41 -3.35 -33.20
CA LYS A 22 -11.56 -4.21 -34.03
C LYS A 22 -11.27 -3.59 -35.40
N SER A 23 -12.25 -2.94 -36.01
CA SER A 23 -12.09 -2.29 -37.31
C SER A 23 -11.16 -1.06 -37.22
N GLN A 24 -11.26 -0.27 -36.15
CA GLN A 24 -10.38 0.89 -35.91
C GLN A 24 -8.95 0.48 -35.54
N ARG A 25 -8.75 -0.72 -34.97
CA ARG A 25 -7.44 -1.33 -34.70
C ARG A 25 -6.70 -1.75 -35.97
N ALA A 26 -7.44 -2.13 -37.03
CA ALA A 26 -6.85 -2.53 -38.32
C ALA A 26 -6.36 -1.33 -39.16
N GLU A 27 -6.92 -0.13 -38.93
CA GLU A 27 -6.59 1.08 -39.69
C GLU A 27 -5.45 1.92 -39.09
N ARG A 28 -4.94 1.58 -37.89
CA ARG A 28 -3.82 2.30 -37.26
C ARG A 28 -2.54 1.44 -37.26
N GLN A 29 -1.60 1.77 -38.15
CA GLN A 29 -0.19 1.38 -38.02
C GLN A 29 0.48 2.18 -36.87
N PRO A 30 1.58 1.67 -36.27
CA PRO A 30 1.82 1.76 -34.84
C PRO A 30 2.49 3.08 -34.46
N ALA A 31 1.75 3.95 -33.79
CA ALA A 31 2.31 5.07 -33.06
C ALA A 31 2.18 4.78 -31.56
N GLN A 32 3.30 4.38 -30.95
CA GLN A 32 3.55 4.22 -29.51
C GLN A 32 2.42 3.51 -28.72
N GLU A 33 2.53 2.18 -28.65
CA GLU A 33 1.87 1.37 -27.63
C GLU A 33 2.17 1.98 -26.26
N SER A 34 1.13 2.47 -25.58
CA SER A 34 1.28 2.92 -24.21
C SER A 34 1.51 1.67 -23.34
N ASN A 35 2.61 1.65 -22.58
CA ASN A 35 2.91 0.57 -21.63
C ASN A 35 1.70 0.26 -20.71
N THR A 36 0.84 1.22 -20.43
CA THR A 36 -0.31 1.08 -19.52
C THR A 36 -1.30 -0.02 -19.95
N GLU A 37 -1.56 -0.20 -21.25
CA GLU A 37 -2.51 -1.22 -21.75
C GLU A 37 -1.98 -2.66 -21.59
N GLU A 38 -0.67 -2.86 -21.82
CA GLU A 38 -0.03 -4.17 -21.64
C GLU A 38 0.06 -4.55 -20.16
N TRP A 39 0.32 -3.57 -19.29
CA TRP A 39 0.39 -3.75 -17.85
C TRP A 39 -0.98 -4.12 -17.23
N GLY A 40 -2.05 -3.45 -17.65
CA GLY A 40 -3.42 -3.77 -17.20
C GLY A 40 -3.86 -5.19 -17.58
N ALA A 41 -3.50 -5.65 -18.79
CA ALA A 41 -3.80 -7.01 -19.23
C ALA A 41 -3.07 -8.07 -18.39
N ARG A 42 -1.77 -7.86 -18.12
CA ARG A 42 -0.97 -8.75 -17.27
C ARG A 42 -1.51 -8.84 -15.83
N LEU A 43 -1.98 -7.72 -15.27
CA LEU A 43 -2.63 -7.69 -13.97
C LEU A 43 -3.95 -8.48 -13.97
N ILE A 44 -4.75 -8.41 -15.04
CA ILE A 44 -5.97 -9.22 -15.13
C ILE A 44 -5.67 -10.72 -15.19
N GLU A 45 -4.65 -11.09 -15.94
CA GLU A 45 -4.27 -12.49 -16.08
C GLU A 45 -3.76 -13.10 -14.76
N SER A 46 -3.11 -12.29 -13.90
CA SER A 46 -2.66 -12.74 -12.58
C SER A 46 -3.79 -12.85 -11.55
N LEU A 47 -4.98 -12.31 -11.84
CA LEU A 47 -6.13 -12.41 -10.94
C LEU A 47 -6.75 -13.82 -10.94
N PRO A 48 -7.24 -14.27 -9.76
CA PRO A 48 -8.19 -15.38 -9.66
C PRO A 48 -9.34 -15.24 -10.67
N SER A 49 -9.78 -16.36 -11.26
CA SER A 49 -10.81 -16.36 -12.32
C SER A 49 -12.08 -15.60 -11.92
N VAL A 50 -12.50 -15.73 -10.66
CA VAL A 50 -13.67 -15.06 -10.08
C VAL A 50 -13.55 -13.52 -10.03
N LEU A 51 -12.32 -12.98 -10.00
CA LEU A 51 -12.06 -11.54 -9.93
C LEU A 51 -11.86 -10.90 -11.32
N ARG A 52 -11.60 -11.69 -12.36
CA ARG A 52 -11.31 -11.19 -13.72
C ARG A 52 -12.46 -10.36 -14.30
N GLY A 53 -13.72 -10.76 -14.06
CA GLY A 53 -14.89 -10.04 -14.54
C GLY A 53 -14.96 -8.60 -14.03
N LYS A 54 -14.75 -8.40 -12.72
CA LYS A 54 -14.73 -7.06 -12.10
C LYS A 54 -13.53 -6.23 -12.57
N ALA A 55 -12.39 -6.89 -12.78
CA ALA A 55 -11.20 -6.24 -13.33
C ALA A 55 -11.44 -5.67 -14.73
N VAL A 56 -12.10 -6.46 -15.60
CA VAL A 56 -12.52 -6.02 -16.93
C VAL A 56 -13.49 -4.84 -16.85
N THR A 57 -14.45 -4.86 -15.90
CA THR A 57 -15.35 -3.73 -15.69
C THR A 57 -14.62 -2.45 -15.26
N LEU A 58 -13.65 -2.55 -14.35
CA LEU A 58 -12.84 -1.41 -13.90
C LEU A 58 -12.00 -0.81 -15.04
N LEU A 59 -11.34 -1.65 -15.85
CA LEU A 59 -10.60 -1.17 -17.02
C LEU A 59 -11.52 -0.59 -18.10
N ALA A 60 -12.71 -1.16 -18.30
CA ALA A 60 -13.69 -0.59 -19.23
C ALA A 60 -14.14 0.80 -18.77
N ALA A 61 -14.37 0.99 -17.47
CA ALA A 61 -14.68 2.30 -16.89
C ALA A 61 -13.51 3.29 -17.06
N GLN A 62 -12.26 2.84 -16.88
CA GLN A 62 -11.07 3.64 -17.17
C GLN A 62 -10.99 4.07 -18.63
N ALA A 63 -11.14 3.13 -19.57
CA ALA A 63 -11.08 3.43 -20.99
C ALA A 63 -12.18 4.42 -21.44
N VAL A 64 -13.36 4.38 -20.80
CA VAL A 64 -14.42 5.37 -21.01
C VAL A 64 -14.00 6.72 -20.41
N SER A 65 -13.45 6.75 -19.20
CA SER A 65 -12.98 7.98 -18.55
C SER A 65 -11.88 8.69 -19.34
N GLU A 66 -10.89 7.95 -19.86
CA GLU A 66 -9.79 8.46 -20.68
C GLU A 66 -10.25 8.98 -22.05
N ARG A 67 -11.37 8.47 -22.58
CA ARG A 67 -11.98 8.97 -23.83
C ARG A 67 -12.78 10.25 -23.63
N VAL A 68 -13.26 10.51 -22.42
CA VAL A 68 -14.10 11.68 -22.08
C VAL A 68 -13.29 12.86 -21.52
N GLY A 69 -12.08 12.61 -20.98
CA GLY A 69 -11.18 13.66 -20.48
C GLY A 69 -9.75 13.51 -21.01
N ARG A 70 -9.16 14.57 -21.58
CA ARG A 70 -7.75 14.59 -22.00
C ARG A 70 -6.80 14.55 -20.77
N THR A 71 -5.72 13.77 -20.94
CA THR A 71 -4.35 13.86 -20.35
C THR A 71 -4.12 13.48 -18.88
N HIS A 72 -3.17 12.56 -18.62
CA HIS A 72 -1.91 12.79 -17.90
C HIS A 72 -1.00 11.53 -17.82
N LYS A 73 0.29 11.72 -17.51
CA LYS A 73 1.41 10.73 -17.48
C LYS A 73 1.49 9.94 -16.15
N TYR A 74 0.40 9.87 -15.40
CA TYR A 74 0.33 9.25 -14.08
C TYR A 74 -0.47 7.94 -14.12
N GLU A 75 -0.16 7.00 -13.23
CA GLU A 75 -0.98 5.81 -13.00
C GLU A 75 -2.43 6.24 -12.70
N SER A 76 -3.44 5.59 -13.28
CA SER A 76 -4.84 5.97 -13.09
C SER A 76 -5.41 5.39 -11.80
N ASP A 77 -6.55 5.93 -11.35
CA ASP A 77 -7.22 5.46 -10.14
C ASP A 77 -7.66 4.00 -10.26
N GLN A 78 -8.16 3.61 -11.43
CA GLN A 78 -8.53 2.23 -11.72
C GLN A 78 -7.31 1.30 -11.73
N THR A 79 -6.16 1.76 -12.22
CA THR A 79 -4.92 0.96 -12.19
C THR A 79 -4.46 0.70 -10.76
N ARG A 80 -4.51 1.72 -9.88
CA ARG A 80 -4.20 1.55 -8.45
C ARG A 80 -5.16 0.59 -7.74
N GLN A 81 -6.47 0.70 -8.01
CA GLN A 81 -7.47 -0.22 -7.47
C GLN A 81 -7.27 -1.66 -7.97
N LEU A 82 -6.88 -1.85 -9.23
CA LEU A 82 -6.56 -3.17 -9.78
C LEU A 82 -5.31 -3.78 -9.15
N ALA A 83 -4.27 -2.96 -8.92
CA ALA A 83 -3.07 -3.40 -8.21
C ALA A 83 -3.40 -3.87 -6.78
N LEU A 84 -4.24 -3.11 -6.05
CA LEU A 84 -4.72 -3.52 -4.73
C LEU A 84 -5.53 -4.82 -4.80
N MET A 85 -6.47 -4.92 -5.74
CA MET A 85 -7.28 -6.12 -5.93
C MET A 85 -6.43 -7.36 -6.24
N ALA A 86 -5.36 -7.19 -7.03
CA ALA A 86 -4.42 -8.26 -7.36
C ALA A 86 -3.54 -8.68 -6.18
N ALA A 87 -3.24 -7.78 -5.25
CA ALA A 87 -2.42 -8.07 -4.08
C ALA A 87 -3.19 -8.84 -2.98
N ILE A 88 -4.50 -8.58 -2.82
CA ILE A 88 -5.34 -9.12 -1.73
C ILE A 88 -5.23 -10.64 -1.54
N PRO A 89 -5.33 -11.50 -2.58
CA PRO A 89 -5.31 -12.96 -2.39
C PRO A 89 -4.01 -13.46 -1.73
N ASN A 90 -2.86 -13.02 -2.25
CA ASN A 90 -1.56 -13.45 -1.76
C ASN A 90 -1.24 -12.83 -0.41
N TRP A 91 -1.65 -11.57 -0.18
CA TRP A 91 -1.56 -10.92 1.13
C TRP A 91 -2.34 -11.69 2.20
N LEU A 92 -3.60 -12.02 1.94
CA LEU A 92 -4.46 -12.71 2.89
C LEU A 92 -3.88 -14.09 3.26
N LEU A 93 -3.42 -14.84 2.26
CA LEU A 93 -2.77 -16.13 2.47
C LEU A 93 -1.50 -15.99 3.32
N ALA A 94 -0.61 -15.07 2.94
CA ALA A 94 0.65 -14.85 3.66
C ALA A 94 0.41 -14.39 5.10
N LYS A 95 -0.54 -13.47 5.31
CA LYS A 95 -0.88 -12.93 6.62
C LYS A 95 -1.43 -14.02 7.54
N ARG A 96 -2.35 -14.87 7.06
CA ARG A 96 -2.87 -16.02 7.83
C ARG A 96 -1.77 -17.01 8.21
N GLN A 97 -0.82 -17.28 7.30
CA GLN A 97 0.31 -18.15 7.59
C GLN A 97 1.24 -17.55 8.65
N LEU A 98 1.57 -16.25 8.54
CA LEU A 98 2.39 -15.55 9.54
C LEU A 98 1.71 -15.52 10.91
N ASP A 99 0.41 -15.24 10.99
CA ASP A 99 -0.28 -15.15 12.28
C ASP A 99 -0.44 -16.54 12.94
N LYS A 100 -0.62 -17.60 12.14
CA LYS A 100 -0.76 -18.97 12.65
C LYS A 100 0.58 -19.64 13.00
N HIS A 101 1.63 -19.41 12.20
CA HIS A 101 2.87 -20.18 12.26
C HIS A 101 4.13 -19.31 12.43
N GLY A 102 4.00 -17.97 12.35
CA GLY A 102 5.15 -17.07 12.35
C GLY A 102 6.01 -17.17 13.60
N LYS A 103 5.49 -17.54 14.78
CA LYS A 103 6.34 -17.70 15.97
C LYS A 103 7.36 -18.83 15.84
N THR A 104 7.04 -19.87 15.09
CA THR A 104 7.89 -21.07 14.93
C THR A 104 8.63 -21.11 13.59
N MET A 105 8.34 -20.18 12.67
CA MET A 105 9.01 -20.10 11.37
C MET A 105 10.42 -19.54 11.49
N GLU A 106 11.32 -20.10 10.68
CA GLU A 106 12.67 -19.60 10.50
C GLU A 106 12.69 -18.28 9.73
N ARG A 107 13.73 -17.45 9.95
CA ARG A 107 13.84 -16.11 9.33
C ARG A 107 13.72 -16.14 7.78
N PRO A 108 14.34 -17.07 7.05
CA PRO A 108 14.20 -17.13 5.58
C PRO A 108 12.78 -17.45 5.12
N GLU A 109 12.05 -18.29 5.85
CA GLU A 109 10.67 -18.64 5.53
C GLU A 109 9.73 -17.46 5.76
N LYS A 110 9.94 -16.72 6.87
CA LYS A 110 9.24 -15.47 7.14
C LYS A 110 9.43 -14.45 6.02
N LYS A 111 10.69 -14.25 5.56
CA LYS A 111 10.99 -13.29 4.49
C LYS A 111 10.21 -13.59 3.19
N LYS A 112 9.97 -14.86 2.86
CA LYS A 112 9.13 -15.24 1.70
C LYS A 112 7.67 -14.80 1.84
N LEU A 113 7.15 -14.79 3.07
CA LEU A 113 5.78 -14.37 3.34
C LEU A 113 5.64 -12.84 3.45
N LEU A 114 6.74 -12.11 3.65
CA LEU A 114 6.71 -10.64 3.72
C LEU A 114 6.52 -9.98 2.35
N GLY A 115 7.01 -10.57 1.26
CA GLY A 115 6.84 -10.01 -0.09
C GLY A 115 5.38 -9.69 -0.47
N PRO A 116 4.43 -10.65 -0.32
CA PRO A 116 3.01 -10.37 -0.53
C PRO A 116 2.42 -9.30 0.41
N ILE A 117 2.96 -9.16 1.62
CA ILE A 117 2.52 -8.12 2.57
C ILE A 117 2.97 -6.74 2.10
N ILE A 118 4.24 -6.61 1.73
CA ILE A 118 4.85 -5.39 1.20
C ILE A 118 4.08 -4.93 -0.07
N ALA A 119 3.83 -5.85 -1.00
CA ALA A 119 3.10 -5.54 -2.23
C ALA A 119 1.68 -4.99 -1.97
N PHE A 120 0.97 -5.53 -0.99
CA PHE A 120 -0.34 -5.03 -0.57
C PHE A 120 -0.25 -3.65 0.11
N ASN A 121 0.72 -3.46 1.00
CA ASN A 121 0.96 -2.18 1.67
C ASN A 121 1.29 -1.08 0.65
N HIS A 122 2.15 -1.35 -0.34
CA HIS A 122 2.46 -0.43 -1.44
C HIS A 122 1.22 -0.07 -2.25
N ALA A 123 0.39 -1.06 -2.60
CA ALA A 123 -0.83 -0.81 -3.35
C ALA A 123 -1.82 0.06 -2.57
N LEU A 124 -1.97 -0.18 -1.27
CA LEU A 124 -2.74 0.70 -0.38
C LEU A 124 -2.14 2.11 -0.32
N ARG A 125 -0.82 2.22 -0.15
CA ARG A 125 -0.12 3.50 0.02
C ARG A 125 -0.34 4.39 -1.19
N LYS A 126 -0.22 3.83 -2.40
CA LYS A 126 -0.51 4.54 -3.66
C LYS A 126 -1.93 5.09 -3.74
N ILE A 127 -2.92 4.38 -3.20
CA ILE A 127 -4.32 4.83 -3.19
C ILE A 127 -4.50 5.97 -2.18
N ILE A 128 -3.84 5.88 -1.02
CA ILE A 128 -3.88 6.91 0.03
C ILE A 128 -3.19 8.20 -0.43
N ASP A 129 -1.98 8.10 -1.00
CA ASP A 129 -1.21 9.26 -1.48
C ASP A 129 -1.90 9.98 -2.65
N ALA A 130 -2.73 9.26 -3.41
CA ALA A 130 -3.57 9.84 -4.46
C ALA A 130 -4.91 10.40 -3.93
N GLU A 131 -5.15 10.36 -2.62
CA GLU A 131 -6.37 10.85 -1.94
C GLU A 131 -7.68 10.26 -2.48
N GLN A 132 -7.64 9.05 -3.04
CA GLN A 132 -8.79 8.43 -3.73
C GLN A 132 -9.86 7.88 -2.78
N CYS A 133 -9.55 7.81 -1.50
CA CYS A 133 -10.44 7.29 -0.48
C CYS A 133 -10.56 8.32 0.63
N SER A 134 -11.80 8.72 0.90
CA SER A 134 -12.13 9.73 1.90
C SER A 134 -12.02 9.23 3.35
N GLY A 135 -11.73 7.94 3.57
CA GLY A 135 -11.55 7.42 4.93
C GLY A 135 -11.17 5.95 5.02
N MET A 136 -10.70 5.58 6.20
CA MET A 136 -10.19 4.25 6.52
C MET A 136 -11.21 3.13 6.25
N GLN A 137 -12.49 3.35 6.61
CA GLN A 137 -13.54 2.35 6.42
C GLN A 137 -13.79 2.02 4.94
N GLN A 138 -13.59 2.96 4.02
CA GLN A 138 -13.78 2.70 2.58
C GLN A 138 -12.75 1.69 2.06
N LEU A 139 -11.49 1.81 2.49
CA LEU A 139 -10.44 0.85 2.13
C LEU A 139 -10.70 -0.53 2.75
N ILE A 140 -11.14 -0.58 4.01
CA ILE A 140 -11.48 -1.83 4.69
C ILE A 140 -12.64 -2.54 3.97
N ASN A 141 -13.70 -1.80 3.64
CA ASN A 141 -14.84 -2.33 2.91
C ASN A 141 -14.42 -2.84 1.53
N PHE A 142 -13.56 -2.11 0.81
CA PHE A 142 -13.03 -2.55 -0.48
C PHE A 142 -12.32 -3.90 -0.35
N VAL A 143 -11.42 -4.04 0.62
CA VAL A 143 -10.70 -5.31 0.85
C VAL A 143 -11.67 -6.44 1.18
N ASN A 144 -12.62 -6.18 2.09
CA ASN A 144 -13.62 -7.15 2.52
C ASN A 144 -14.51 -7.63 1.35
N ASP A 145 -14.95 -6.71 0.49
CA ASP A 145 -15.74 -7.04 -0.70
C ASP A 145 -14.97 -7.97 -1.64
N ILE A 146 -13.67 -7.71 -1.88
CA ILE A 146 -12.83 -8.58 -2.69
C ILE A 146 -12.74 -9.99 -2.08
N VAL A 147 -12.53 -10.08 -0.77
CA VAL A 147 -12.42 -11.37 -0.06
C VAL A 147 -13.73 -12.16 -0.13
N LEU A 148 -14.88 -11.52 0.06
CA LEU A 148 -16.18 -12.17 -0.07
C LEU A 148 -16.43 -12.69 -1.50
N MET A 149 -16.01 -11.94 -2.53
CA MET A 149 -16.12 -12.38 -3.92
C MET A 149 -15.20 -13.55 -4.28
N MET A 150 -14.10 -13.74 -3.54
CA MET A 150 -13.26 -14.93 -3.66
C MET A 150 -13.93 -16.20 -3.10
N SER A 151 -15.20 -16.11 -2.68
CA SER A 151 -15.98 -17.21 -2.08
C SER A 151 -15.36 -17.73 -0.79
N GLU A 152 -14.65 -16.87 -0.07
CA GLU A 152 -14.12 -17.15 1.25
C GLU A 152 -15.24 -17.11 2.30
N SER A 153 -15.09 -17.84 3.41
CA SER A 153 -16.10 -17.86 4.47
C SER A 153 -16.24 -16.49 5.14
N GLU A 154 -17.40 -16.21 5.77
CA GLU A 154 -17.58 -15.00 6.58
C GLU A 154 -16.52 -14.86 7.69
N GLU A 155 -16.00 -15.98 8.20
CA GLU A 155 -14.89 -15.98 9.16
C GLU A 155 -13.60 -15.42 8.55
N VAL A 156 -13.28 -15.82 7.31
CA VAL A 156 -12.11 -15.32 6.58
C VAL A 156 -12.29 -13.85 6.20
N ALA A 157 -13.51 -13.44 5.82
CA ALA A 157 -13.84 -12.04 5.57
C ALA A 157 -13.62 -11.16 6.81
N ARG A 158 -14.15 -11.58 7.97
CA ARG A 158 -13.93 -10.90 9.26
C ARG A 158 -12.45 -10.85 9.66
N TYR A 159 -11.71 -11.92 9.39
CA TYR A 159 -10.26 -11.93 9.60
C TYR A 159 -9.57 -10.88 8.71
N ALA A 160 -9.92 -10.83 7.42
CA ALA A 160 -9.34 -9.89 6.46
C ALA A 160 -9.67 -8.44 6.83
N GLU A 161 -10.90 -8.17 7.26
CA GLU A 161 -11.34 -6.87 7.78
C GLU A 161 -10.44 -6.41 8.94
N ASN A 162 -10.28 -7.25 9.97
CA ASN A 162 -9.42 -6.95 11.11
C ASN A 162 -7.95 -6.78 10.71
N ALA A 163 -7.44 -7.61 9.80
CA ALA A 163 -6.07 -7.52 9.32
C ALA A 163 -5.82 -6.22 8.55
N ALA A 164 -6.75 -5.84 7.66
CA ALA A 164 -6.68 -4.57 6.91
C ALA A 164 -6.77 -3.37 7.86
N GLN A 165 -7.62 -3.43 8.88
CA GLN A 165 -7.71 -2.41 9.92
C GLN A 165 -6.36 -2.21 10.63
N ILE A 166 -5.70 -3.30 11.05
CA ILE A 166 -4.39 -3.23 11.71
C ILE A 166 -3.35 -2.62 10.78
N THR A 167 -3.30 -3.05 9.50
CA THR A 167 -2.39 -2.48 8.49
C THR A 167 -2.60 -0.97 8.34
N LEU A 168 -3.84 -0.51 8.13
CA LEU A 168 -4.13 0.91 7.96
C LEU A 168 -3.82 1.73 9.20
N VAL A 169 -3.98 1.16 10.40
CA VAL A 169 -3.57 1.80 11.65
C VAL A 169 -2.05 1.99 11.72
N GLY A 170 -1.25 1.06 11.20
CA GLY A 170 0.19 1.24 11.06
C GLY A 170 0.54 2.32 10.03
N MET A 171 0.02 2.16 8.81
CA MET A 171 0.35 3.05 7.69
C MET A 171 0.03 4.52 7.97
N ARG A 172 -1.08 4.85 8.66
CA ARG A 172 -1.38 6.25 9.00
C ARG A 172 -0.36 6.87 9.95
N GLN A 173 0.28 6.06 10.80
CA GLN A 173 1.37 6.52 11.68
C GLN A 173 2.62 6.84 10.88
N GLU A 174 2.96 5.98 9.92
CA GLU A 174 4.08 6.18 8.99
C GLU A 174 3.86 7.43 8.12
N ILE A 175 2.67 7.58 7.54
CA ILE A 175 2.30 8.76 6.73
C ILE A 175 2.38 10.03 7.58
N ALA A 176 1.86 10.02 8.80
CA ALA A 176 1.94 11.18 9.68
C ALA A 176 3.40 11.52 10.02
N ALA A 177 4.22 10.52 10.34
CA ALA A 177 5.64 10.70 10.62
C ALA A 177 6.39 11.32 9.43
N GLU A 178 6.20 10.74 8.25
CA GLU A 178 6.76 11.22 6.99
C GLU A 178 6.31 12.66 6.70
N SER A 179 5.03 12.97 6.90
CA SER A 179 4.48 14.31 6.69
C SER A 179 5.07 15.35 7.64
N VAL A 180 5.30 14.99 8.92
CA VAL A 180 5.98 15.90 9.85
C VAL A 180 7.43 16.10 9.44
N LEU A 181 8.17 15.02 9.21
CA LEU A 181 9.60 15.07 8.88
C LEU A 181 9.88 15.80 7.57
N SER A 182 9.10 15.55 6.52
CA SER A 182 9.21 16.24 5.22
C SER A 182 9.01 17.76 5.33
N SER A 183 8.32 18.25 6.36
CA SER A 183 8.08 19.68 6.60
C SER A 183 9.19 20.36 7.42
N MET A 184 10.15 19.60 7.95
CA MET A 184 11.22 20.11 8.82
C MET A 184 12.41 20.62 8.01
N GLN A 185 13.01 21.73 8.44
CA GLN A 185 14.14 22.36 7.73
C GLN A 185 15.43 21.54 7.85
N GLU A 186 15.54 20.76 8.92
CA GLU A 186 16.66 19.88 9.22
C GLU A 186 16.66 18.61 8.36
N VAL A 187 15.56 18.31 7.66
CA VAL A 187 15.43 17.14 6.77
C VAL A 187 15.77 17.55 5.34
N HIS A 188 16.87 17.00 4.82
CA HIS A 188 17.35 17.29 3.46
C HIS A 188 16.84 16.29 2.41
N GLY A 189 16.22 15.20 2.85
CA GLY A 189 15.65 14.18 1.99
C GLY A 189 14.88 13.15 2.82
N ILE A 190 13.77 12.67 2.27
CA ILE A 190 12.95 11.64 2.88
C ILE A 190 12.32 10.79 1.79
N ARG A 191 12.21 9.49 2.05
CA ARG A 191 11.52 8.54 1.19
C ARG A 191 11.00 7.37 2.00
N GLY A 192 9.99 6.68 1.48
CA GLY A 192 9.66 5.32 1.93
C GLY A 192 10.82 4.36 1.71
N ALA A 193 10.83 3.29 2.49
CA ALA A 193 11.72 2.16 2.30
C ALA A 193 11.46 1.46 0.96
N ASN A 194 12.50 0.87 0.39
CA ASN A 194 12.36 -0.08 -0.71
C ASN A 194 12.06 -1.50 -0.17
N ASP A 195 11.74 -2.45 -1.05
CA ASP A 195 11.40 -3.83 -0.65
C ASP A 195 12.46 -4.50 0.24
N GLU A 196 13.76 -4.28 -0.02
CA GLU A 196 14.83 -4.88 0.79
C GLU A 196 14.92 -4.24 2.18
N GLU A 197 14.72 -2.93 2.26
CA GLU A 197 14.69 -2.16 3.50
C GLU A 197 13.46 -2.51 4.35
N GLU A 198 12.27 -2.67 3.74
CA GLU A 198 11.06 -3.14 4.43
C GLU A 198 11.22 -4.57 4.95
N LEU A 199 11.89 -5.44 4.19
CA LEU A 199 12.24 -6.79 4.64
C LEU A 199 13.20 -6.80 5.83
N ASP A 200 13.94 -5.71 6.03
CA ASP A 200 14.81 -5.48 7.19
C ASP A 200 14.12 -4.64 8.28
N GLY A 201 12.84 -4.28 8.08
CA GLY A 201 11.97 -3.63 9.07
C GLY A 201 12.03 -2.10 9.07
N ILE A 202 12.58 -1.48 8.03
CA ILE A 202 12.61 -0.02 7.87
C ILE A 202 11.33 0.41 7.15
N ASP A 203 10.65 1.43 7.68
CA ASP A 203 9.46 2.02 7.04
C ASP A 203 9.84 3.23 6.19
N ILE A 204 10.71 4.10 6.73
CA ILE A 204 11.15 5.34 6.06
C ILE A 204 12.67 5.52 6.19
N VAL A 205 13.26 6.16 5.19
CA VAL A 205 14.67 6.60 5.20
C VAL A 205 14.72 8.11 5.16
N VAL A 206 15.45 8.69 6.11
CA VAL A 206 15.50 10.13 6.35
C VAL A 206 16.95 10.60 6.34
N ASN A 207 17.24 11.67 5.60
CA ASN A 207 18.46 12.44 5.71
C ASN A 207 18.21 13.65 6.62
N TYR A 208 18.61 13.53 7.88
CA TYR A 208 18.44 14.56 8.91
C TYR A 208 19.80 15.14 9.29
N ASN A 209 19.98 16.46 9.14
CA ASN A 209 21.25 17.16 9.36
C ASN A 209 22.46 16.52 8.64
N GLY A 210 22.23 15.95 7.45
CA GLY A 210 23.27 15.31 6.64
C GLY A 210 23.55 13.84 6.98
N ILE A 211 22.83 13.26 7.94
CA ILE A 211 22.97 11.84 8.34
C ILE A 211 21.76 11.08 7.82
N GLU A 212 22.00 10.05 7.01
CA GLU A 212 20.97 9.14 6.51
C GLU A 212 20.69 8.04 7.54
N VAL A 213 19.41 7.83 7.86
CA VAL A 213 18.95 6.87 8.86
C VAL A 213 17.65 6.19 8.44
N GLY A 214 17.60 4.87 8.59
CA GLY A 214 16.37 4.08 8.49
C GLY A 214 15.59 4.11 9.80
N ILE A 215 14.28 4.34 9.71
CA ILE A 215 13.38 4.44 10.86
C ILE A 215 12.24 3.44 10.70
N ASP A 216 11.95 2.73 11.79
CA ASP A 216 10.79 1.86 11.97
C ASP A 216 9.76 2.58 12.85
N ILE A 217 8.62 2.97 12.29
CA ILE A 217 7.60 3.77 12.96
C ILE A 217 6.64 2.86 13.73
N LYS A 218 6.55 3.10 15.03
CA LYS A 218 5.63 2.42 15.93
C LYS A 218 4.48 3.34 16.35
N SER A 219 3.33 2.74 16.61
CA SER A 219 2.13 3.43 17.11
C SER A 219 2.18 3.80 18.60
N SER A 220 3.22 3.37 19.34
CA SER A 220 3.41 3.72 20.75
C SER A 220 4.88 3.68 21.17
N GLN A 221 5.23 4.46 22.20
CA GLN A 221 6.57 4.46 22.80
C GLN A 221 6.96 3.06 23.30
N THR A 222 6.04 2.35 23.96
CA THR A 222 6.30 1.00 24.47
C THR A 222 6.67 0.02 23.37
N ALA A 223 6.02 0.12 22.20
CA ALA A 223 6.34 -0.72 21.06
C ALA A 223 7.72 -0.37 20.45
N ALA A 224 8.06 0.92 20.37
CA ALA A 224 9.37 1.38 19.92
C ALA A 224 10.49 0.91 20.86
N ASP A 225 10.33 1.11 22.17
CA ASP A 225 11.31 0.68 23.18
C ASP A 225 11.54 -0.83 23.16
N LYS A 226 10.46 -1.61 22.99
CA LYS A 226 10.54 -3.07 22.85
C LYS A 226 11.29 -3.48 21.60
N ALA A 227 11.01 -2.86 20.45
CA ALA A 227 11.70 -3.14 19.20
C ALA A 227 13.20 -2.81 19.31
N ASN A 228 13.55 -1.64 19.86
CA ASN A 228 14.94 -1.25 20.13
C ASN A 228 15.64 -2.14 21.16
N GLY A 229 14.91 -2.69 22.14
CA GLY A 229 15.42 -3.71 23.06
C GLY A 229 15.87 -4.96 22.32
N VAL A 230 14.98 -5.52 21.48
CA VAL A 230 15.28 -6.72 20.68
C VAL A 230 16.42 -6.46 19.69
N ALA A 231 16.42 -5.31 19.00
CA ALA A 231 17.48 -4.95 18.06
C ALA A 231 18.86 -4.94 18.75
N ARG A 232 18.96 -4.33 19.95
CA ARG A 232 20.21 -4.30 20.72
C ARG A 232 20.67 -5.69 21.17
N GLU A 233 19.76 -6.56 21.60
CA GLU A 233 20.10 -7.96 21.94
C GLU A 233 20.73 -8.71 20.77
N HIS A 234 20.29 -8.40 19.55
CA HIS A 234 20.76 -9.01 18.31
C HIS A 234 21.87 -8.20 17.60
N ARG A 235 22.32 -7.10 18.21
CA ARG A 235 23.30 -6.14 17.64
C ARG A 235 22.89 -5.65 16.24
N ASP A 236 21.59 -5.49 16.01
CA ASP A 236 21.05 -4.92 14.79
C ASP A 236 21.08 -3.39 14.90
N THR A 237 21.90 -2.75 14.07
CA THR A 237 22.09 -1.30 14.06
C THR A 237 21.57 -0.67 12.77
N LYS A 238 20.83 -1.43 11.95
CA LYS A 238 20.39 -0.99 10.62
C LYS A 238 19.29 0.08 10.67
N TYR A 239 18.53 0.14 11.75
CA TYR A 239 17.40 1.05 11.91
C TYR A 239 17.20 1.45 13.36
N MET A 240 16.38 2.48 13.58
CA MET A 240 15.86 2.84 14.89
C MET A 240 14.34 2.73 14.91
N ALA A 241 13.77 2.05 15.90
CA ALA A 241 12.34 2.10 16.12
C ALA A 241 11.96 3.38 16.86
N VAL A 242 10.97 4.11 16.35
CA VAL A 242 10.55 5.42 16.84
C VAL A 242 9.03 5.43 17.01
N TRP A 243 8.53 5.97 18.11
CA TRP A 243 7.10 6.25 18.21
C TRP A 243 6.73 7.43 17.33
N SER A 244 5.64 7.31 16.57
CA SER A 244 5.09 8.38 15.74
C SER A 244 4.73 9.67 16.49
N GLY A 245 4.59 9.63 17.82
CA GLY A 245 4.10 10.76 18.60
C GLY A 245 2.59 11.00 18.47
N PHE A 246 1.89 10.13 17.75
CA PHE A 246 0.44 10.15 17.60
C PHE A 246 -0.20 8.89 18.18
N THR A 247 -1.45 9.04 18.60
CA THR A 247 -2.31 7.97 19.12
C THR A 247 -3.49 7.75 18.19
N GLY A 248 -4.21 6.63 18.33
CA GLY A 248 -5.41 6.38 17.54
C GLY A 248 -6.51 7.44 17.71
N CYS A 249 -6.53 8.18 18.82
CA CYS A 249 -7.49 9.25 19.07
C CYS A 249 -7.22 10.48 18.19
N ASP A 250 -5.95 10.79 17.92
CA ASP A 250 -5.56 11.95 17.11
C ASP A 250 -6.09 11.86 15.67
N PHE A 251 -6.17 10.64 15.15
CA PHE A 251 -6.67 10.36 13.79
C PHE A 251 -8.18 10.26 13.71
N GLY A 252 -8.86 9.81 14.78
CA GLY A 252 -10.25 9.36 14.67
C GLY A 252 -10.40 8.33 13.54
N SER A 253 -11.29 8.61 12.59
CA SER A 253 -11.53 7.80 11.37
C SER A 253 -10.63 8.16 10.17
N ASN A 254 -9.79 9.17 10.30
CA ASN A 254 -9.00 9.70 9.20
C ASN A 254 -7.73 8.86 8.96
N LEU A 255 -7.28 8.84 7.70
CA LEU A 255 -6.02 8.23 7.29
C LEU A 255 -4.86 9.23 7.35
N ILE A 256 -5.15 10.49 7.05
CA ILE A 256 -4.17 11.58 7.01
C ILE A 256 -4.64 12.64 8.01
N LEU A 257 -3.71 13.18 8.79
CA LEU A 257 -3.99 14.23 9.77
C LEU A 257 -4.00 15.60 9.09
N GLU A 258 -4.70 16.55 9.70
CA GLU A 258 -4.70 17.93 9.21
C GLU A 258 -3.34 18.60 9.45
N ASP A 259 -2.95 19.53 8.59
CA ASP A 259 -1.62 20.16 8.63
C ASP A 259 -1.27 20.79 9.99
N TRP A 260 -2.26 21.32 10.71
CA TRP A 260 -2.01 21.93 12.02
C TRP A 260 -1.63 20.89 13.07
N GLN A 261 -2.19 19.67 13.01
CA GLN A 261 -1.83 18.56 13.89
C GLN A 261 -0.40 18.12 13.61
N LEU A 262 -0.04 18.05 12.33
CA LEU A 262 1.31 17.69 11.87
C LEU A 262 2.36 18.73 12.32
N ARG A 263 2.11 20.03 12.06
CA ARG A 263 3.04 21.10 12.44
C ARG A 263 3.34 21.14 13.94
N ASN A 264 2.36 20.83 14.78
CA ASN A 264 2.52 20.81 16.23
C ASN A 264 3.48 19.71 16.72
N GLN A 265 3.79 18.70 15.89
CA GLN A 265 4.71 17.61 16.25
C GLN A 265 6.16 17.83 15.83
N GLN A 266 6.49 18.92 15.13
CA GLN A 266 7.87 19.16 14.71
C GLN A 266 8.86 19.24 15.90
N GLY A 267 8.45 19.81 17.04
CA GLY A 267 9.29 19.88 18.23
C GLY A 267 9.61 18.51 18.83
N TYR A 268 8.63 17.61 18.82
CA TYR A 268 8.81 16.22 19.21
C TYR A 268 9.80 15.53 18.26
N TYR A 269 9.59 15.64 16.94
CA TYR A 269 10.45 14.98 15.96
C TYR A 269 11.89 15.50 15.96
N ARG A 270 12.15 16.80 16.21
CA ARG A 270 13.53 17.29 16.43
C ARG A 270 14.20 16.56 17.58
N SER A 271 13.51 16.49 18.73
CA SER A 271 14.04 15.83 19.93
C SER A 271 14.32 14.34 19.70
N VAL A 272 13.43 13.65 18.98
CA VAL A 272 13.60 12.25 18.59
C VAL A 272 14.77 12.07 17.64
N MET A 273 14.83 12.85 16.56
CA MET A 273 15.86 12.70 15.53
C MET A 273 17.25 13.03 16.04
N ASP A 274 17.39 14.01 16.94
CA ASP A 274 18.66 14.32 17.60
C ASP A 274 19.19 13.10 18.39
N VAL A 275 18.31 12.34 19.07
CA VAL A 275 18.68 11.09 19.75
C VAL A 275 19.03 10.00 18.75
N VAL A 276 18.25 9.86 17.66
CA VAL A 276 18.49 8.87 16.60
C VAL A 276 19.89 9.04 16.02
N ILE A 277 20.25 10.25 15.59
CA ILE A 277 21.56 10.49 14.96
C ILE A 277 22.73 10.36 15.93
N GLN A 278 22.55 10.69 17.22
CA GLN A 278 23.58 10.44 18.24
C GLN A 278 23.87 8.95 18.37
N GLN A 279 22.83 8.11 18.41
CA GLN A 279 22.98 6.67 18.55
C GLN A 279 23.60 6.04 17.30
N VAL A 280 23.29 6.53 16.09
CA VAL A 280 23.95 6.09 14.87
C VAL A 280 25.42 6.54 14.83
N GLY A 281 25.71 7.78 15.23
CA GLY A 281 27.09 8.29 15.30
C GLY A 281 28.00 7.49 16.26
N HIS A 282 27.45 6.95 17.35
CA HIS A 282 28.17 6.06 18.27
C HIS A 282 28.39 4.64 17.74
N ASN A 283 27.63 4.19 16.74
CA ASN A 283 27.77 2.85 16.15
C ASN A 283 28.78 2.79 14.98
N VAL A 284 29.28 3.95 14.53
CA VAL A 284 30.25 4.09 13.41
C VAL A 284 31.67 4.43 13.90
N ALA A 285 31.83 4.85 15.16
CA ALA A 285 33.12 5.20 15.80
C ALA A 285 33.68 4.05 16.64
#